data_AF-A0A4W5R6T7-F1
#
_entry.id   AF-A0A4W5R6T7-F1
#
_cell.length_a   1.000
_cell.length_b   1.000
_cell.length_c   1.000
_cell.angle_alpha   90.00
_cell.angle_beta   90.00
_cell.angle_gamma   90.00
#
_symmetry.space_group_name_H-M   'P 1'
#
loop_
_entity.id
_entity.type
_entity.pdbx_description
1 polymer ?
#
loop_
_entity_poly.entity_id
_entity_poly.type
_entity_poly.pdbx_seq_one_letter_code
_entity_poly.pdbx_strand_id
1 'polypeptide(L)'
;CGKCLIKLLSFVSLLFSVSLRAYISLAAELGLWFILRPGPYICAEWDLGGMPSWLLRDPDLKLRTTYPGFTEAVDSFFDQLIPKVAPYQVIFSHFLFY
;
A
#
# COMPACT_ATOMS: atom_id res chain seq x y z
N CYS A 1 15.10 14.17 21.95
CA CYS A 1 13.68 13.84 21.69
C CYS A 1 13.63 12.45 21.04
N GLY A 2 13.53 11.40 21.84
CA GLY A 2 13.94 10.03 21.48
C GLY A 2 12.90 9.15 20.75
N LYS A 3 11.90 9.73 20.08
CA LYS A 3 10.82 8.97 19.42
C LYS A 3 10.69 9.21 17.92
N CYS A 4 11.66 9.88 17.29
CA CYS A 4 11.64 10.16 15.84
C CYS A 4 12.41 9.12 15.02
N LEU A 5 12.49 7.87 15.49
CA LEU A 5 13.04 6.78 14.68
C LEU A 5 11.87 6.07 14.02
N ILE A 6 11.37 6.66 12.92
CA ILE A 6 10.53 5.94 11.96
C ILE A 6 11.40 4.80 11.45
N LYS A 7 11.30 3.63 12.10
CA LYS A 7 11.90 2.41 11.59
C LYS A 7 11.13 2.09 10.32
N LEU A 8 11.71 2.52 9.18
CA LEU A 8 11.24 2.22 7.84
C LEU A 8 11.29 0.71 7.65
N LEU A 9 10.25 0.01 8.09
CA LEU A 9 9.97 -1.33 7.63
C LEU A 9 9.44 -1.20 6.20
N SER A 10 10.37 -0.97 5.27
CA SER A 10 10.16 -1.26 3.85
C SER A 10 10.20 -2.77 3.68
N PHE A 11 9.23 -3.48 4.25
CA PHE A 11 9.13 -4.92 4.06
C PHE A 11 8.35 -5.20 2.78
N VAL A 12 9.13 -5.24 1.69
CA VAL A 12 8.85 -6.16 0.60
C VAL A 12 8.73 -7.55 1.22
N SER A 13 7.53 -8.10 1.21
CA SER A 13 7.26 -9.53 1.42
C SER A 13 7.94 -10.16 2.65
N LEU A 14 7.30 -10.11 3.82
CA LEU A 14 7.40 -11.21 4.79
C LEU A 14 6.19 -12.12 4.64
N LEU A 15 6.45 -13.23 3.96
CA LEU A 15 5.92 -14.57 4.24
C LEU A 15 4.39 -14.72 4.26
N PHE A 16 3.86 -15.19 3.13
CA PHE A 16 2.79 -16.19 3.02
C PHE A 16 1.82 -16.28 4.23
N SER A 17 0.65 -15.64 4.08
CA SER A 17 -0.63 -15.83 4.81
C SER A 17 -1.12 -14.74 5.77
N VAL A 18 -0.33 -13.73 6.12
CA VAL A 18 -0.79 -12.67 7.04
C VAL A 18 -1.60 -11.62 6.29
N SER A 19 -2.86 -11.41 6.70
CA SER A 19 -3.69 -10.32 6.17
C SER A 19 -3.09 -8.95 6.50
N LEU A 20 -3.28 -7.96 5.63
CA LEU A 20 -2.82 -6.58 5.86
C LEU A 20 -3.21 -6.06 7.25
N ARG A 21 -4.41 -6.39 7.72
CA ARG A 21 -4.91 -6.02 9.06
C ARG A 21 -4.06 -6.64 10.17
N ALA A 22 -3.74 -7.92 10.07
CA ALA A 22 -2.92 -8.61 11.07
C ALA A 22 -1.48 -8.05 11.12
N TYR A 23 -0.92 -7.66 9.97
CA TYR A 23 0.38 -6.97 9.94
C TYR A 23 0.33 -5.60 10.63
N ILE A 24 -0.72 -4.82 10.37
CA ILE A 24 -0.92 -3.51 11.02
C ILE A 24 -1.09 -3.68 12.54
N SER A 25 -1.89 -4.66 12.98
CA SER A 25 -2.08 -4.97 14.40
C SER A 25 -0.76 -5.33 15.08
N LEU A 26 0.06 -6.18 14.45
CA LEU A 26 1.37 -6.55 14.98
C LEU A 26 2.32 -5.34 15.09
N ALA A 27 2.35 -4.47 14.07
CA ALA A 27 3.16 -3.25 14.13
C ALA A 27 2.72 -2.34 15.30
N ALA A 28 1.41 -2.20 15.52
CA ALA A 28 0.87 -1.43 16.65
C ALA A 28 1.22 -2.05 18.01
N GLU A 29 1.14 -3.38 18.16
CA GLU A 29 1.54 -4.10 19.38
C GLU A 29 3.03 -3.89 19.71
N LEU A 30 3.87 -3.80 18.68
CA LEU A 30 5.30 -3.52 18.82
C LEU A 30 5.64 -2.02 18.99
N GLY A 31 4.62 -1.14 19.00
CA GLY A 31 4.81 0.30 19.10
C GLY A 31 5.53 0.92 17.89
N LEU A 32 5.39 0.31 16.71
CA LEU A 32 6.04 0.73 15.47
C LEU A 32 5.07 1.53 14.59
N TRP A 33 5.61 2.56 13.95
CA TRP A 33 4.96 3.23 12.83
C TRP A 33 5.33 2.54 11.52
N PHE A 34 4.40 2.52 10.57
CA PHE A 34 4.66 1.99 9.23
C PHE A 34 4.27 3.01 8.15
N ILE A 35 4.92 2.91 7.00
CA ILE A 35 4.60 3.70 5.81
C ILE A 35 4.02 2.72 4.78
N LEU A 36 2.73 2.86 4.49
CA LEU A 36 2.10 2.08 3.43
C LEU A 36 2.45 2.69 2.07
N ARG A 37 2.94 1.86 1.15
CA ARG A 37 3.20 2.23 -0.26
C ARG A 37 2.29 1.39 -1.16
N PRO A 38 0.99 1.74 -1.27
CA PRO A 38 0.02 0.85 -1.88
C PRO A 38 0.19 0.67 -3.38
N GLY A 39 0.90 1.59 -4.07
CA GLY A 39 1.05 1.55 -5.53
C GLY A 39 -0.29 1.59 -6.27
N PRO A 40 -0.25 1.69 -7.59
CA PRO A 40 -0.68 0.52 -8.36
C PRO A 40 0.52 -0.22 -8.95
N TYR A 41 1.68 0.42 -8.94
CA TYR A 41 2.98 -0.12 -9.30
C TYR A 41 3.95 0.10 -8.13
N ILE A 42 4.60 -0.97 -7.66
CA ILE A 42 5.56 -0.90 -6.55
C ILE A 42 6.97 -1.34 -6.94
N CYS A 43 7.17 -1.79 -8.18
CA CYS A 43 8.37 -2.50 -8.60
C CYS A 43 8.56 -3.73 -7.71
N ALA A 44 9.37 -3.60 -6.65
CA ALA A 44 9.65 -4.63 -5.65
C ALA A 44 10.15 -5.95 -6.24
N GLU A 45 10.71 -5.88 -7.46
CA GLU A 45 11.19 -7.03 -8.22
C GLU A 45 10.11 -8.12 -8.35
N TRP A 46 8.85 -7.69 -8.31
CA TRP A 46 7.67 -8.53 -8.40
C TRP A 46 7.16 -8.56 -9.83
N ASP A 47 6.48 -9.65 -10.19
CA ASP A 47 5.94 -9.82 -11.53
C ASP A 47 5.06 -8.63 -11.92
N LEU A 48 5.32 -8.10 -13.13
CA LEU A 48 4.73 -6.87 -13.68
C LEU A 48 4.72 -5.67 -12.70
N GLY A 49 5.67 -5.61 -11.76
CA GLY A 49 5.76 -4.56 -10.73
C GLY A 49 4.58 -4.53 -9.75
N GLY A 50 3.90 -5.66 -9.58
CA GLY A 50 2.69 -5.81 -8.75
C GLY A 50 1.38 -5.58 -9.49
N MET A 51 1.42 -5.21 -10.77
CA MET A 51 0.22 -5.01 -11.58
C MET A 51 -0.33 -6.38 -12.04
N PRO A 52 -1.65 -6.52 -12.15
CA PRO A 52 -2.23 -7.78 -12.59
C PRO A 52 -2.04 -7.99 -14.10
N SER A 53 -1.70 -9.22 -14.48
CA SER A 53 -1.42 -9.59 -15.87
C SER A 53 -2.63 -9.45 -16.82
N TRP A 54 -3.86 -9.42 -16.30
CA TRP A 54 -5.06 -9.21 -17.11
C TRP A 54 -5.11 -7.83 -17.79
N LEU A 55 -4.35 -6.85 -17.29
CA LEU A 55 -4.17 -5.56 -17.95
C LEU A 55 -3.52 -5.72 -19.33
N LEU A 56 -2.68 -6.73 -19.52
CA LEU A 56 -2.00 -7.00 -20.79
C LEU A 56 -2.89 -7.67 -21.85
N ARG A 57 -4.17 -7.96 -21.53
CA ARG A 57 -5.11 -8.53 -22.51
C ARG A 57 -5.51 -7.53 -23.59
N ASP A 58 -5.50 -6.24 -23.27
CA ASP A 58 -5.70 -5.18 -24.23
C ASP A 58 -4.34 -4.79 -24.85
N PRO A 59 -4.12 -5.06 -26.15
CA PRO A 59 -2.84 -4.80 -26.82
C PRO A 59 -2.53 -3.30 -26.94
N ASP A 60 -3.53 -2.43 -26.86
CA ASP A 60 -3.36 -0.97 -26.96
C ASP A 60 -3.17 -0.31 -25.58
N LEU A 61 -3.28 -1.09 -24.49
CA LEU A 61 -3.18 -0.58 -23.14
C LEU A 61 -1.78 -0.03 -22.85
N LYS A 62 -1.74 1.23 -22.42
CA LYS A 62 -0.51 1.89 -21.97
C LYS A 62 -0.46 1.94 -20.45
N LEU A 63 0.29 1.01 -19.87
CA LEU A 63 0.54 0.97 -18.42
C LEU A 63 1.17 2.27 -17.92
N ARG A 64 0.79 2.71 -16.72
CA ARG A 64 1.35 3.90 -16.05
C ARG A 64 1.17 5.20 -16.84
N THR A 65 0.09 5.28 -17.61
CA THR A 65 -0.32 6.50 -18.33
C THR A 65 -1.73 6.92 -17.91
N THR A 66 -2.24 7.99 -18.51
CA THR A 66 -3.64 8.42 -18.36
C THR A 66 -4.60 7.69 -19.31
N TYR A 67 -4.20 6.52 -19.83
CA TYR A 67 -5.07 5.72 -20.69
C TYR A 67 -6.33 5.31 -19.89
N PRO A 68 -7.55 5.53 -20.41
CA PRO A 68 -8.79 5.34 -19.64
C PRO A 68 -8.90 3.95 -19.00
N GLY A 69 -8.63 2.88 -19.75
CA GLY A 69 -8.69 1.52 -19.21
C GLY A 69 -7.66 1.23 -18.12
N PHE A 70 -6.52 1.94 -18.10
CA PHE A 70 -5.55 1.82 -17.02
C PHE A 70 -6.00 2.61 -15.79
N THR A 71 -6.48 3.84 -15.96
CA THR A 71 -6.96 4.66 -14.84
C THR A 71 -8.18 4.04 -14.16
N GLU A 72 -9.13 3.50 -14.92
CA GLU A 72 -10.31 2.80 -14.38
C GLU A 72 -9.92 1.58 -13.53
N ALA A 73 -8.95 0.79 -14.00
CA ALA A 73 -8.42 -0.35 -13.25
C ALA A 73 -7.75 0.08 -11.94
N VAL A 74 -6.98 1.16 -11.98
CA VAL A 74 -6.32 1.74 -10.81
C VAL A 74 -7.34 2.29 -9.82
N ASP A 75 -8.36 2.98 -10.30
CA ASP A 75 -9.44 3.52 -9.45
C ASP A 75 -10.19 2.39 -8.76
N SER A 76 -10.58 1.34 -9.50
CA SER A 76 -11.23 0.16 -8.93
C SER A 76 -10.40 -0.54 -7.84
N PHE A 77 -9.07 -0.57 -8.00
CA PHE A 77 -8.17 -1.08 -6.97
C PHE A 77 -8.18 -0.19 -5.71
N PHE A 78 -8.09 1.13 -5.87
CA PHE A 78 -8.09 2.06 -4.75
C PHE A 78 -9.43 2.15 -4.03
N ASP A 79 -10.55 2.03 -4.75
CA ASP A 79 -11.90 1.98 -4.17
C ASP A 79 -12.05 0.83 -3.17
N GLN A 80 -11.36 -0.29 -3.39
CA GLN A 80 -11.37 -1.41 -2.46
C GLN A 80 -10.32 -1.30 -1.35
N LEU A 81 -9.19 -0.66 -1.63
CA LEU A 81 -8.07 -0.57 -0.70
C LEU A 81 -8.27 0.54 0.33
N ILE A 82 -8.63 1.75 -0.11
CA ILE A 82 -8.72 2.95 0.73
C ILE A 82 -9.63 2.72 1.94
N PRO A 83 -10.85 2.16 1.83
CA PRO A 83 -11.72 1.93 2.99
C PRO A 83 -11.10 1.00 4.04
N LYS A 84 -10.21 0.09 3.64
CA LYS A 84 -9.54 -0.85 4.55
C LYS A 84 -8.38 -0.20 5.30
N VAL A 85 -7.73 0.80 4.71
CA VAL A 85 -6.51 1.42 5.25
C VAL A 85 -6.75 2.77 5.90
N ALA A 86 -7.78 3.50 5.48
CA ALA A 86 -8.16 4.81 6.01
C ALA A 86 -8.32 4.84 7.55
N PRO A 87 -8.89 3.81 8.21
CA PRO A 87 -9.01 3.79 9.68
C PRO A 87 -7.66 3.80 10.43
N TYR A 88 -6.57 3.44 9.76
CA TYR A 88 -5.22 3.38 10.35
C TYR A 88 -4.39 4.63 10.05
N GLN A 89 -4.96 5.64 9.36
CA GLN A 89 -4.26 6.88 9.07
C GLN A 89 -4.07 7.72 10.34
N VAL A 90 -2.84 8.18 10.56
CA VAL A 90 -2.53 9.09 11.66
C VAL A 90 -2.93 10.50 11.24
N ILE A 91 -3.99 11.02 11.86
CA ILE A 91 -4.43 12.40 11.65
C ILE A 91 -3.77 13.27 12.72
N PHE A 92 -3.28 14.45 12.33
CA PHE A 92 -2.46 15.37 13.15
C PHE A 92 -3.05 15.71 14.54
N SER A 93 -4.35 15.53 14.78
CA SER A 93 -4.97 15.70 16.10
C SER A 93 -4.44 14.73 17.16
N HIS A 94 -3.87 13.59 16.76
CA HIS A 94 -3.32 12.60 17.68
C HIS A 94 -1.89 12.93 18.18
N PHE A 95 -1.22 13.91 17.56
CA PHE A 95 0.14 14.33 17.94
C PHE A 95 0.15 15.31 19.13
N LEU A 96 -0.99 15.94 19.47
CA LEU A 96 -1.08 16.90 20.57
C LEU A 96 -1.28 16.27 21.95
N PHE A 97 -1.40 14.94 22.03
CA PHE A 97 -1.67 14.22 23.29
C PHE A 97 -0.53 13.27 23.73
N TYR A 98 0.65 13.31 23.08
CA TYR A 98 1.82 12.48 23.41
C TYR A 98 3.14 13.25 23.49
#